data_AF-A0A524PML5-F1
#
_entry.id   AF-A0A524PML5-F1
#
_cell.length_a   1.000
_cell.length_b   1.000
_cell.length_c   1.000
_cell.angle_alpha   90.00
_cell.angle_beta   90.00
_cell.angle_gamma   90.00
#
_symmetry.space_group_name_H-M   'P 1'
#
loop_
_entity.id
_entity.type
_entity.pdbx_description
1 polymer ?
#
loop_
_entity_poly.entity_id
_entity_poly.type
_entity_poly.pdbx_seq_one_letter_code
_entity_poly.pdbx_strand_id
1 'polypeptide(L)'
;MTTLEQMKLFVEPKSIAAIGISRQTGPDAYNLLENLLHYGYEGCLYPVNPNAEEILGVKTYATVGEIPEVADVALISLPRNLVMRVFKECLQKGIKAVVVITQGFADADDEEGTRLQREMVELAQEAGVRVLGPNTFGVANAQLKMSTSYIRIPMEANGIGTISQTGGTFVGLNDIRLVGKAIDVGDACDVNIVDCLEYFEHDDDTRVMVLHIEGMPDAKEFLSAARRVALRKPTLAIKTGRSAQSALAVQSHTGAMTGSDLLWDVALRDAGVIRVDDIEELSDAARAFLTLPAPKGTGIGLTTYTGGFGIIAADACGRYGLE
;
A
#
# COMPACT_ATOMS: atom_id res chain seq x y z
N MET A 1 20.43 5.63 -6.92
CA MET A 1 19.06 6.14 -7.08
C MET A 1 18.64 6.69 -5.73
N THR A 2 17.94 7.83 -5.70
CA THR A 2 17.27 8.30 -4.49
C THR A 2 16.10 7.39 -4.12
N THR A 3 15.58 7.47 -2.89
CA THR A 3 14.38 6.72 -2.49
C THR A 3 13.22 7.01 -3.44
N LEU A 4 13.01 8.27 -3.80
CA LEU A 4 11.98 8.69 -4.76
C LEU A 4 12.14 7.99 -6.12
N GLU A 5 13.35 7.93 -6.68
CA GLU A 5 13.62 7.24 -7.94
C GLU A 5 13.37 5.74 -7.84
N GLN A 6 13.69 5.12 -6.70
CA GLN A 6 13.42 3.71 -6.44
C GLN A 6 11.92 3.43 -6.33
N MET A 7 11.19 4.27 -5.58
CA MET A 7 9.74 4.12 -5.40
C MET A 7 8.96 4.28 -6.71
N LYS A 8 9.44 5.14 -7.63
CA LYS A 8 8.85 5.25 -8.97
C LYS A 8 8.90 3.95 -9.77
N LEU A 9 9.88 3.07 -9.54
CA LEU A 9 9.89 1.75 -10.19
C LEU A 9 8.70 0.88 -9.74
N PHE A 10 8.21 1.06 -8.51
CA PHE A 10 7.05 0.33 -7.99
C PHE A 10 5.72 1.00 -8.36
N VAL A 11 5.65 2.33 -8.26
CA VAL A 11 4.37 3.08 -8.38
C VAL A 11 4.11 3.60 -9.79
N GLU A 12 5.17 3.83 -10.57
CA GLU A 12 5.11 4.34 -11.93
C GLU A 12 5.93 3.51 -12.94
N PRO A 13 5.88 2.15 -12.90
CA PRO A 13 6.64 1.35 -13.85
C PRO A 13 6.15 1.58 -15.28
N LYS A 14 7.07 1.49 -16.23
CA LYS A 14 6.76 1.41 -17.67
C LYS A 14 6.77 -0.03 -18.16
N SER A 15 7.37 -0.94 -17.39
CA SER A 15 7.47 -2.35 -17.72
C SER A 15 7.40 -3.25 -16.49
N ILE A 16 6.64 -4.35 -16.60
CA ILE A 16 6.39 -5.29 -15.50
C ILE A 16 6.72 -6.71 -15.95
N ALA A 17 7.63 -7.37 -15.23
CA ALA A 17 7.83 -8.82 -15.32
C ALA A 17 6.87 -9.53 -14.35
N ALA A 18 5.79 -10.11 -14.88
CA ALA A 18 4.75 -10.73 -14.06
C ALA A 18 5.01 -12.24 -13.96
N ILE A 19 5.43 -12.73 -12.79
CA ILE A 19 5.98 -14.10 -12.62
C ILE A 19 5.03 -14.95 -11.79
N GLY A 20 4.76 -16.17 -12.28
CA GLY A 20 3.79 -17.09 -11.66
C GLY A 20 2.36 -16.87 -12.13
N ILE A 21 2.20 -16.35 -13.35
CA ILE A 21 0.90 -16.01 -13.92
C ILE A 21 0.11 -17.27 -14.23
N SER A 22 -1.11 -17.35 -13.69
CA SER A 22 -2.04 -18.44 -13.95
C SER A 22 -2.51 -18.44 -15.41
N ARG A 23 -2.79 -19.63 -15.94
CA ARG A 23 -3.49 -19.79 -17.24
C ARG A 23 -5.01 -19.71 -17.09
N GLN A 24 -5.50 -19.79 -15.85
CA GLN A 24 -6.93 -19.66 -15.54
C GLN A 24 -7.33 -18.19 -15.54
N THR A 25 -8.61 -17.93 -15.80
CA THR A 25 -9.19 -16.60 -15.87
C THR A 25 -10.48 -16.55 -15.05
N GLY A 26 -10.84 -15.36 -14.58
CA GLY A 26 -12.05 -15.11 -13.79
C GLY A 26 -11.77 -14.83 -12.32
N PRO A 27 -12.83 -14.58 -11.52
CA PRO A 27 -12.72 -14.05 -10.16
C PRO A 27 -11.82 -14.87 -9.22
N ASP A 28 -11.81 -16.19 -9.36
CA ASP A 28 -11.05 -17.10 -8.49
C ASP A 28 -9.68 -17.51 -9.06
N ALA A 29 -9.30 -16.98 -10.23
CA ALA A 29 -8.04 -17.30 -10.87
C ALA A 29 -6.85 -16.53 -10.27
N TYR A 30 -7.14 -15.46 -9.51
CA TYR A 30 -6.15 -14.57 -8.89
C TYR A 30 -5.06 -14.14 -9.87
N ASN A 31 -5.47 -13.86 -11.11
CA ASN A 31 -4.59 -13.67 -12.24
C ASN A 31 -4.20 -12.20 -12.39
N LEU A 32 -2.98 -11.88 -11.95
CA LEU A 32 -2.41 -10.53 -12.02
C LEU A 32 -2.37 -9.96 -13.43
N LEU A 33 -2.05 -10.79 -14.43
CA LEU A 33 -2.04 -10.37 -15.83
C LEU A 33 -3.45 -10.01 -16.29
N GLU A 34 -4.44 -10.81 -15.93
CA GLU A 34 -5.84 -10.52 -16.25
C GLU A 34 -6.28 -9.17 -15.65
N ASN A 35 -5.89 -8.89 -14.41
CA ASN A 35 -6.22 -7.63 -13.75
C ASN A 35 -5.55 -6.44 -14.45
N LEU A 36 -4.24 -6.51 -14.73
CA LEU A 36 -3.51 -5.45 -15.45
C LEU A 36 -4.13 -5.16 -16.83
N LEU A 37 -4.50 -6.21 -17.58
CA LEU A 37 -5.19 -6.07 -18.85
C LEU A 37 -6.61 -5.51 -18.71
N HIS A 38 -7.34 -5.94 -17.67
CA HIS A 38 -8.70 -5.48 -17.39
C HIS A 38 -8.76 -3.98 -17.10
N TYR A 39 -7.81 -3.46 -16.31
CA TYR A 39 -7.71 -2.03 -16.04
C TYR A 39 -7.24 -1.23 -17.26
N GLY A 40 -6.54 -1.88 -18.19
CA GLY A 40 -6.00 -1.24 -19.39
C GLY A 40 -4.66 -0.56 -19.13
N TYR A 41 -3.79 -1.19 -18.34
CA TYR A 41 -2.41 -0.77 -18.17
C TYR A 41 -1.69 -0.71 -19.52
N GLU A 42 -1.04 0.41 -19.81
CA GLU A 42 -0.46 0.70 -21.14
C GLU A 42 1.05 0.41 -21.22
N GLY A 43 1.68 0.05 -20.09
CA GLY A 43 3.10 -0.32 -20.05
C GLY A 43 3.38 -1.73 -20.60
N CYS A 44 4.66 -2.04 -20.79
CA CYS A 44 5.09 -3.35 -21.28
C CYS A 44 4.83 -4.44 -20.23
N LEU A 45 4.24 -5.55 -20.66
CA LEU A 45 3.98 -6.72 -19.82
C LEU A 45 4.83 -7.88 -20.30
N TYR A 46 5.59 -8.48 -19.37
CA TYR A 46 6.41 -9.66 -19.61
C TYR A 46 5.95 -10.80 -18.68
N PRO A 47 4.88 -11.53 -19.01
CA PRO A 47 4.43 -12.64 -18.19
C PRO A 47 5.42 -13.82 -18.29
N VAL A 48 5.74 -14.42 -17.15
CA VAL A 48 6.64 -15.56 -17.04
C VAL A 48 5.86 -16.79 -16.60
N ASN A 49 5.74 -17.76 -17.51
CA ASN A 49 5.13 -19.05 -17.29
C ASN A 49 5.80 -20.12 -18.20
N PRO A 50 6.48 -21.13 -17.65
CA PRO A 50 7.18 -22.16 -18.44
C PRO A 50 6.26 -23.12 -19.19
N ASN A 51 4.96 -23.11 -18.92
CA ASN A 51 3.99 -24.05 -19.48
C ASN A 51 3.00 -23.37 -20.46
N ALA A 52 3.30 -22.16 -20.89
CA ALA A 52 2.52 -21.42 -21.87
C ALA A 52 3.45 -20.62 -22.79
N GLU A 53 3.08 -20.49 -24.06
CA GLU A 53 3.71 -19.56 -25.01
C GLU A 53 2.95 -18.22 -25.08
N GLU A 54 1.67 -18.22 -24.70
CA GLU A 54 0.78 -17.07 -24.68
C GLU A 54 -0.26 -17.22 -23.57
N ILE A 55 -0.59 -16.12 -22.88
CA ILE A 55 -1.70 -16.03 -21.92
C ILE A 55 -2.45 -14.73 -22.21
N LEU A 56 -3.78 -14.80 -22.40
CA LEU A 56 -4.64 -13.63 -22.65
C LEU A 56 -4.19 -12.77 -23.85
N GLY A 57 -3.65 -13.38 -24.90
CA GLY A 57 -3.13 -12.65 -26.07
C GLY A 57 -1.75 -12.02 -25.87
N VAL A 58 -1.12 -12.22 -24.71
CA VAL A 58 0.21 -11.70 -24.38
C VAL A 58 1.23 -12.83 -24.42
N LYS A 59 2.29 -12.63 -25.21
CA LYS A 59 3.43 -13.56 -25.28
C LYS A 59 4.01 -13.80 -23.89
N THR A 60 4.26 -15.05 -23.54
CA THR A 60 4.90 -15.43 -22.28
C THR A 60 6.33 -15.91 -22.48
N TYR A 61 7.11 -15.84 -21.42
CA TYR A 61 8.51 -16.28 -21.36
C TYR A 61 8.64 -17.44 -20.37
N ALA A 62 9.53 -18.39 -20.62
CA ALA A 62 9.66 -19.55 -19.73
C ALA A 62 10.41 -19.19 -18.44
N THR A 63 11.35 -18.25 -18.53
CA THR A 63 12.17 -17.76 -17.42
C THR A 63 12.33 -16.23 -17.47
N VAL A 64 12.73 -15.63 -16.35
CA VAL A 64 13.01 -14.18 -16.28
C VAL A 64 14.18 -13.80 -17.21
N GLY A 65 15.12 -14.71 -17.41
CA GLY A 65 16.29 -14.50 -18.29
C GLY A 65 15.92 -14.25 -19.75
N GLU A 66 14.84 -14.87 -20.24
CA GLU A 66 14.37 -14.79 -21.63
C GLU A 66 13.62 -13.49 -21.97
N ILE A 67 13.24 -12.69 -20.97
CA ILE A 67 12.61 -11.39 -21.20
C ILE A 67 13.57 -10.51 -22.04
N PRO A 68 13.12 -9.84 -23.10
CA PRO A 68 14.03 -9.12 -24.01
C PRO A 68 14.74 -7.94 -23.35
N GLU A 69 14.08 -7.28 -22.40
CA GLU A 69 14.57 -6.09 -21.72
C GLU A 69 14.56 -6.28 -20.20
N VAL A 70 15.29 -5.44 -19.48
CA VAL A 70 15.22 -5.39 -18.02
C VAL A 70 13.95 -4.63 -17.65
N ALA A 71 13.00 -5.31 -17.00
CA ALA A 71 11.78 -4.67 -16.54
C ALA A 71 12.06 -3.71 -15.37
N ASP A 72 11.25 -2.66 -15.24
CA ASP A 72 11.34 -1.72 -14.12
C ASP A 72 11.04 -2.44 -12.80
N VAL A 73 10.03 -3.30 -12.80
CA VAL A 73 9.61 -4.08 -11.63
C VAL A 73 9.28 -5.54 -11.98
N ALA A 74 9.64 -6.46 -11.09
CA ALA A 74 9.19 -7.85 -11.11
C ALA A 74 8.09 -8.09 -10.07
N LEU A 75 7.01 -8.77 -10.44
CA LEU A 75 5.96 -9.25 -9.53
C LEU A 75 6.11 -10.76 -9.37
N ILE A 76 6.41 -11.23 -8.16
CA ILE A 76 6.53 -12.65 -7.87
C ILE A 76 5.27 -13.12 -7.15
N SER A 77 4.47 -13.95 -7.83
CA SER A 77 3.26 -14.58 -7.31
C SER A 77 3.33 -16.09 -7.52
N LEU A 78 4.21 -16.74 -6.74
CA LEU A 78 4.49 -18.18 -6.81
C LEU A 78 4.34 -18.84 -5.43
N PRO A 79 4.22 -20.16 -5.35
CA PRO A 79 4.39 -20.88 -4.10
C PRO A 79 5.70 -20.51 -3.40
N ARG A 80 5.67 -20.34 -2.07
CA ARG A 80 6.79 -19.90 -1.20
C ARG A 80 8.14 -20.56 -1.54
N ASN A 81 8.14 -21.87 -1.78
CA ASN A 81 9.34 -22.65 -2.07
C ASN A 81 10.02 -22.30 -3.41
N LEU A 82 9.35 -21.57 -4.31
CA LEU A 82 9.91 -21.14 -5.60
C LEU A 82 10.37 -19.68 -5.60
N VAL A 83 9.96 -18.87 -4.61
CA VAL A 83 10.20 -17.42 -4.60
C VAL A 83 11.69 -17.12 -4.64
N MET A 84 12.51 -17.72 -3.76
CA MET A 84 13.94 -17.41 -3.68
C MET A 84 14.72 -17.75 -4.94
N ARG A 85 14.33 -18.81 -5.66
CA ARG A 85 14.96 -19.16 -6.94
C ARG A 85 14.70 -18.07 -7.98
N VAL A 86 13.44 -17.69 -8.13
CA VAL A 86 13.01 -16.67 -9.10
C VAL A 86 13.52 -15.28 -8.72
N PHE A 87 13.57 -14.96 -7.43
CA PHE A 87 14.17 -13.73 -6.92
C PHE A 87 15.63 -13.60 -7.39
N LYS A 88 16.43 -14.67 -7.25
CA LYS A 88 17.81 -14.71 -7.75
C LYS A 88 17.89 -14.55 -9.28
N GLU A 89 16.93 -15.09 -10.03
CA GLU A 89 16.84 -14.86 -11.49
C GLU A 89 16.56 -13.38 -11.81
N CYS A 90 15.69 -12.70 -11.05
CA CYS A 90 15.45 -11.26 -11.20
C CYS A 90 16.73 -10.44 -10.94
N LEU A 91 17.50 -10.79 -9.91
CA LEU A 91 18.79 -10.13 -9.61
C LEU A 91 19.77 -10.32 -10.78
N GLN A 92 19.89 -11.54 -11.30
CA GLN A 92 20.75 -11.85 -12.45
C GLN A 92 20.33 -11.10 -13.72
N LYS A 93 19.03 -10.92 -13.93
CA LYS A 93 18.49 -10.11 -15.04
C LYS A 93 18.77 -8.62 -14.88
N GLY A 94 19.08 -8.16 -13.66
CA GLY A 94 19.38 -6.78 -13.35
C GLY A 94 18.17 -5.93 -12.94
N ILE A 95 17.03 -6.57 -12.63
CA ILE A 95 15.82 -5.88 -12.17
C ILE A 95 16.09 -5.22 -10.81
N LYS A 96 15.67 -3.96 -10.66
CA LYS A 96 15.99 -3.13 -9.48
C LYS A 96 14.88 -2.98 -8.45
N ALA A 97 13.66 -3.36 -8.80
CA ALA A 97 12.51 -3.38 -7.91
C ALA A 97 11.77 -4.72 -8.01
N VAL A 98 11.47 -5.34 -6.87
CA VAL A 98 10.75 -6.62 -6.82
C VAL A 98 9.61 -6.55 -5.81
N VAL A 99 8.39 -6.86 -6.26
CA VAL A 99 7.23 -7.05 -5.39
C VAL A 99 7.05 -8.54 -5.16
N VAL A 100 7.04 -8.96 -3.89
CA VAL A 100 6.81 -10.35 -3.52
C VAL A 100 5.40 -10.48 -2.93
N ILE A 101 4.46 -10.93 -3.74
CA ILE A 101 3.05 -11.05 -3.33
C ILE A 101 2.87 -12.22 -2.35
N THR A 102 3.67 -13.26 -2.53
CA THR A 102 3.61 -14.51 -1.77
C THR A 102 3.78 -14.30 -0.25
N GLN A 103 2.87 -14.87 0.52
CA GLN A 103 2.92 -14.97 1.98
C GLN A 103 3.82 -16.11 2.49
N GLY A 104 4.02 -16.19 3.79
CA GLY A 104 4.70 -17.29 4.46
C GLY A 104 6.18 -17.01 4.74
N PHE A 105 6.56 -15.76 4.92
CA PHE A 105 7.88 -15.33 5.32
C PHE A 105 7.89 -15.05 6.82
N ALA A 106 8.21 -13.83 7.26
CA ALA A 106 8.15 -13.51 8.69
C ALA A 106 6.72 -13.63 9.25
N ASP A 107 5.70 -13.52 8.39
CA ASP A 107 4.29 -13.73 8.70
C ASP A 107 3.89 -15.20 8.98
N ALA A 108 4.75 -16.19 8.69
CA ALA A 108 4.40 -17.61 8.85
C ALA A 108 4.48 -18.14 10.29
N ASP A 109 4.98 -17.36 11.25
CA ASP A 109 5.32 -17.81 12.61
C ASP A 109 6.21 -19.07 12.64
N ASP A 110 7.14 -19.17 11.68
CA ASP A 110 8.12 -20.26 11.58
C ASP A 110 9.56 -19.77 11.31
N GLU A 111 10.55 -20.53 11.81
CA GLU A 111 11.97 -20.17 11.71
C GLU A 111 12.45 -20.09 10.24
N GLU A 112 11.91 -20.95 9.38
CA GLU A 112 12.29 -21.01 7.98
C GLU A 112 11.80 -19.76 7.23
N GLY A 113 10.64 -19.21 7.56
CA GLY A 113 10.05 -18.03 6.93
C GLY A 113 10.87 -16.80 7.28
N THR A 114 11.21 -16.67 8.56
CA THR A 114 12.14 -15.65 9.06
C THR A 114 13.53 -15.76 8.42
N ARG A 115 14.02 -16.99 8.20
CA ARG A 115 15.31 -17.23 7.52
C ARG A 115 15.25 -16.82 6.04
N LEU A 116 14.20 -17.21 5.33
CA LEU A 116 14.00 -16.87 3.92
C LEU A 116 13.89 -15.36 3.70
N GLN A 117 13.16 -14.66 4.58
CA GLN A 117 13.05 -13.20 4.50
C GLN A 117 14.41 -12.52 4.69
N ARG A 118 15.18 -12.94 5.70
CA ARG A 118 16.53 -12.41 5.91
C ARG A 118 17.44 -12.65 4.72
N GLU A 119 17.47 -13.88 4.19
CA GLU A 119 18.26 -14.20 2.99
C GLU A 119 17.85 -13.33 1.79
N MET A 120 16.55 -13.09 1.60
CA MET A 120 16.05 -12.22 0.54
C MET A 120 16.51 -10.77 0.68
N VAL A 121 16.39 -10.20 1.88
CA VAL A 121 16.82 -8.82 2.18
C VAL A 121 18.34 -8.67 2.02
N GLU A 122 19.13 -9.61 2.52
CA GLU A 122 20.60 -9.61 2.37
C GLU A 122 21.01 -9.60 0.89
N LEU A 123 20.43 -10.50 0.09
CA LEU A 123 20.69 -10.56 -1.35
C LEU A 123 20.24 -9.30 -2.09
N ALA A 124 19.11 -8.71 -1.70
CA ALA A 124 18.62 -7.47 -2.28
C ALA A 124 19.59 -6.31 -2.02
N GLN A 125 20.07 -6.19 -0.78
CA GLN A 125 21.05 -5.18 -0.38
C GLN A 125 22.37 -5.33 -1.14
N GLU A 126 22.90 -6.55 -1.24
CA GLU A 126 24.14 -6.83 -2.00
C GLU A 126 24.00 -6.47 -3.49
N ALA A 127 22.83 -6.70 -4.09
CA ALA A 127 22.56 -6.42 -5.50
C ALA A 127 22.10 -4.98 -5.78
N GLY A 128 21.88 -4.17 -4.74
CA GLY A 128 21.30 -2.83 -4.85
C GLY A 128 19.89 -2.86 -5.44
N VAL A 129 19.07 -3.81 -5.00
CA VAL A 129 17.67 -4.04 -5.40
C VAL A 129 16.77 -3.73 -4.21
N ARG A 130 15.59 -3.16 -4.46
CA ARG A 130 14.57 -2.92 -3.43
C ARG A 130 13.47 -3.97 -3.49
N VAL A 131 12.90 -4.32 -2.33
CA VAL A 131 11.82 -5.31 -2.18
C VAL A 131 10.60 -4.70 -1.50
N LEU A 132 9.43 -4.82 -2.15
CA LEU A 132 8.12 -4.51 -1.56
C LEU A 132 7.43 -5.81 -1.13
N GLY A 133 6.91 -5.83 0.11
CA GLY A 133 6.37 -7.01 0.75
C GLY A 133 7.40 -7.70 1.67
N PRO A 134 7.45 -9.05 1.71
CA PRO A 134 6.53 -10.01 1.08
C PRO A 134 5.09 -9.88 1.63
N ASN A 135 4.20 -10.82 1.28
CA ASN A 135 2.82 -10.85 1.78
C ASN A 135 2.07 -9.53 1.52
N THR A 136 1.97 -9.15 0.26
CA THR A 136 1.44 -7.84 -0.14
C THR A 136 0.48 -7.94 -1.33
N PHE A 137 -0.51 -7.05 -1.37
CA PHE A 137 -1.30 -6.79 -2.58
C PHE A 137 -0.54 -5.89 -3.58
N GLY A 138 0.60 -5.35 -3.16
CA GLY A 138 1.52 -4.51 -3.91
C GLY A 138 0.98 -3.09 -4.09
N VAL A 139 0.98 -2.60 -5.32
CA VAL A 139 0.72 -1.20 -5.65
C VAL A 139 -0.48 -1.06 -6.59
N ALA A 140 -1.27 -0.03 -6.33
CA ALA A 140 -2.32 0.47 -7.20
C ALA A 140 -2.01 1.91 -7.61
N ASN A 141 -2.22 2.23 -8.88
CA ASN A 141 -2.11 3.57 -9.41
C ASN A 141 -3.18 3.78 -10.50
N ALA A 142 -4.25 4.48 -10.13
CA ALA A 142 -5.38 4.74 -11.01
C ALA A 142 -5.01 5.58 -12.23
N GLN A 143 -4.05 6.51 -12.10
CA GLN A 143 -3.55 7.33 -13.21
C GLN A 143 -2.89 6.47 -14.29
N LEU A 144 -2.26 5.37 -13.89
CA LEU A 144 -1.64 4.40 -14.82
C LEU A 144 -2.54 3.22 -15.14
N LYS A 145 -3.77 3.18 -14.60
CA LYS A 145 -4.68 2.03 -14.69
C LYS A 145 -3.97 0.74 -14.28
N MET A 146 -3.15 0.81 -13.24
CA MET A 146 -2.27 -0.27 -12.81
C MET A 146 -2.70 -0.77 -11.44
N SER A 147 -2.82 -2.08 -11.29
CA SER A 147 -2.84 -2.73 -9.98
C SER A 147 -2.04 -4.02 -10.05
N THR A 148 -1.14 -4.19 -9.09
CA THR A 148 -0.38 -5.43 -8.91
C THR A 148 -1.07 -6.38 -7.93
N SER A 149 -2.32 -6.11 -7.55
CA SER A 149 -3.10 -7.00 -6.70
C SER A 149 -3.69 -8.14 -7.50
N TYR A 150 -3.66 -9.33 -6.92
CA TYR A 150 -4.28 -10.52 -7.49
C TYR A 150 -5.81 -10.50 -7.37
N ILE A 151 -6.36 -9.59 -6.55
CA ILE A 151 -7.79 -9.29 -6.44
C ILE A 151 -8.10 -8.01 -7.20
N ARG A 152 -9.25 -7.97 -7.86
CA ARG A 152 -9.72 -6.73 -8.50
C ARG A 152 -10.14 -5.71 -7.44
N ILE A 153 -9.47 -4.57 -7.48
CA ILE A 153 -9.78 -3.36 -6.72
C ILE A 153 -10.40 -2.30 -7.65
N PRO A 154 -11.54 -1.69 -7.29
CA PRO A 154 -12.07 -0.55 -8.02
C PRO A 154 -11.13 0.67 -7.88
N MET A 155 -10.76 1.32 -9.00
CA MET A 155 -9.79 2.42 -9.02
C MET A 155 -10.35 3.68 -9.70
N GLU A 156 -9.99 4.85 -9.19
CA GLU A 156 -10.27 6.15 -9.80
C GLU A 156 -9.22 7.18 -9.36
N ALA A 157 -8.76 8.01 -10.29
CA ALA A 157 -7.82 9.08 -10.01
C ALA A 157 -8.52 10.20 -9.20
N ASN A 158 -8.62 10.01 -7.88
CA ASN A 158 -9.38 10.88 -6.96
C ASN A 158 -8.50 11.75 -6.03
N GLY A 159 -7.17 11.62 -6.14
CA GLY A 159 -6.20 12.36 -5.34
C GLY A 159 -5.98 11.84 -3.93
N ILE A 160 -6.44 10.62 -3.61
CA ILE A 160 -6.11 9.92 -2.37
C ILE A 160 -4.88 9.04 -2.60
N GLY A 161 -3.89 9.18 -1.70
CA GLY A 161 -2.75 8.28 -1.57
C GLY A 161 -2.88 7.45 -0.29
N THR A 162 -2.86 6.13 -0.41
CA THR A 162 -3.00 5.22 0.73
C THR A 162 -1.72 4.42 0.95
N ILE A 163 -1.27 4.33 2.20
CA ILE A 163 -0.23 3.39 2.63
C ILE A 163 -0.84 2.47 3.67
N SER A 164 -0.72 1.15 3.48
CA SER A 164 -1.28 0.16 4.39
C SER A 164 -0.29 -0.96 4.67
N GLN A 165 -0.38 -1.53 5.88
CA GLN A 165 0.27 -2.79 6.25
C GLN A 165 -0.63 -4.02 6.04
N THR A 166 -1.82 -3.82 5.45
CA THR A 166 -2.70 -4.91 5.04
C THR A 166 -3.42 -4.56 3.75
N GLY A 167 -3.36 -5.45 2.77
CA GLY A 167 -4.12 -5.34 1.53
C GLY A 167 -5.64 -5.34 1.74
N GLY A 168 -6.13 -5.80 2.90
CA GLY A 168 -7.54 -5.71 3.27
C GLY A 168 -8.06 -4.26 3.30
N THR A 169 -7.19 -3.29 3.56
CA THR A 169 -7.53 -1.86 3.44
C THR A 169 -7.85 -1.46 1.99
N PHE A 170 -7.28 -2.11 0.98
CA PHE A 170 -7.62 -1.80 -0.43
C PHE A 170 -9.03 -2.23 -0.81
N VAL A 171 -9.52 -3.31 -0.19
CA VAL A 171 -10.79 -3.96 -0.51
C VAL A 171 -11.92 -3.50 0.43
N GLY A 172 -11.59 -3.17 1.67
CA GLY A 172 -12.55 -2.77 2.71
C GLY A 172 -12.99 -1.30 2.64
N LEU A 173 -12.26 -0.46 1.92
CA LEU A 173 -12.57 0.98 1.78
C LEU A 173 -13.63 1.29 0.72
N ASN A 174 -14.52 0.35 0.37
CA ASN A 174 -15.51 0.53 -0.71
C ASN A 174 -16.39 1.79 -0.57
N ASP A 175 -16.56 2.31 0.65
CA ASP A 175 -17.27 3.57 0.87
C ASP A 175 -16.42 4.81 0.60
N ILE A 176 -15.08 4.78 0.76
CA ILE A 176 -14.18 5.80 0.17
C ILE A 176 -13.92 5.42 -1.29
N ARG A 177 -15.02 5.54 -2.05
CA ARG A 177 -15.28 5.11 -3.42
C ARG A 177 -14.05 5.17 -4.33
N LEU A 178 -13.35 4.05 -4.46
CA LEU A 178 -12.29 3.79 -5.44
C LEU A 178 -10.87 4.21 -4.99
N VAL A 179 -9.91 3.33 -5.24
CA VAL A 179 -8.50 3.54 -4.92
C VAL A 179 -7.87 4.53 -5.91
N GLY A 180 -7.23 5.59 -5.41
CA GLY A 180 -6.41 6.53 -6.18
C GLY A 180 -5.01 5.96 -6.45
N LYS A 181 -4.08 6.22 -5.54
CA LYS A 181 -2.81 5.50 -5.45
C LYS A 181 -2.75 4.77 -4.12
N ALA A 182 -2.27 3.53 -4.11
CA ALA A 182 -2.16 2.77 -2.87
C ALA A 182 -0.94 1.86 -2.88
N ILE A 183 -0.27 1.74 -1.71
CA ILE A 183 0.88 0.87 -1.51
C ILE A 183 0.64 0.04 -0.27
N ASP A 184 0.61 -1.28 -0.45
CA ASP A 184 0.55 -2.26 0.63
C ASP A 184 1.99 -2.69 0.88
N VAL A 185 2.51 -2.36 2.05
CA VAL A 185 3.89 -2.68 2.39
C VAL A 185 4.04 -4.14 2.81
N GLY A 186 2.95 -4.85 3.09
CA GLY A 186 2.96 -6.21 3.62
C GLY A 186 3.84 -6.30 4.88
N ASP A 187 4.75 -7.27 4.88
CA ASP A 187 5.74 -7.47 5.96
C ASP A 187 6.74 -6.32 6.08
N ALA A 188 6.83 -5.43 5.08
CA ALA A 188 7.70 -4.26 5.04
C ALA A 188 9.18 -4.60 5.33
N CYS A 189 9.67 -5.69 4.74
CA CYS A 189 11.00 -6.23 5.05
C CYS A 189 12.17 -5.37 4.53
N ASP A 190 11.90 -4.51 3.54
CA ASP A 190 12.81 -3.49 3.01
C ASP A 190 12.06 -2.18 2.75
N VAL A 191 11.24 -2.12 1.69
CA VAL A 191 10.38 -0.95 1.44
C VAL A 191 9.31 -0.88 2.52
N ASN A 192 9.23 0.26 3.21
CA ASN A 192 8.31 0.47 4.32
C ASN A 192 7.53 1.79 4.17
N ILE A 193 6.75 2.15 5.20
CA ILE A 193 5.89 3.34 5.20
C ILE A 193 6.70 4.63 4.99
N VAL A 194 7.95 4.71 5.49
CA VAL A 194 8.82 5.88 5.33
C VAL A 194 9.16 6.11 3.85
N ASP A 195 9.59 5.06 3.14
CA ASP A 195 9.88 5.15 1.69
C ASP A 195 8.64 5.60 0.91
N CYS A 196 7.48 5.05 1.27
CA CYS A 196 6.20 5.39 0.67
C CYS A 196 5.81 6.86 0.93
N LEU A 197 5.99 7.34 2.16
CA LEU A 197 5.78 8.75 2.52
C LEU A 197 6.72 9.67 1.74
N GLU A 198 7.97 9.28 1.52
CA GLU A 198 8.92 10.05 0.72
C GLU A 198 8.50 10.17 -0.75
N TYR A 199 7.94 9.09 -1.33
CA TYR A 199 7.30 9.13 -2.65
C TYR A 199 6.11 10.10 -2.64
N PHE A 200 5.16 9.89 -1.73
CA PHE A 200 3.94 10.68 -1.68
C PHE A 200 4.17 12.14 -1.30
N GLU A 201 5.26 12.49 -0.60
CA GLU A 201 5.64 13.89 -0.33
C GLU A 201 5.80 14.70 -1.63
N HIS A 202 6.27 14.04 -2.71
CA HIS A 202 6.62 14.64 -3.99
C HIS A 202 5.64 14.32 -5.13
N ASP A 203 4.55 13.62 -4.84
CA ASP A 203 3.54 13.25 -5.84
C ASP A 203 2.44 14.30 -5.96
N ASP A 204 2.45 15.12 -7.01
CA ASP A 204 1.46 16.20 -7.19
C ASP A 204 0.02 15.69 -7.42
N ASP A 205 -0.16 14.44 -7.85
CA ASP A 205 -1.49 13.85 -8.01
C ASP A 205 -2.16 13.54 -6.67
N THR A 206 -1.38 13.34 -5.61
CA THR A 206 -1.88 13.00 -4.28
C THR A 206 -2.10 14.24 -3.44
N ARG A 207 -3.36 14.47 -3.05
CA ARG A 207 -3.83 15.62 -2.27
C ARG A 207 -4.10 15.28 -0.81
N VAL A 208 -4.56 14.06 -0.52
CA VAL A 208 -4.87 13.58 0.83
C VAL A 208 -4.17 12.24 1.05
N MET A 209 -3.52 12.10 2.21
CA MET A 209 -2.86 10.86 2.61
C MET A 209 -3.71 10.07 3.60
N VAL A 210 -3.74 8.75 3.42
CA VAL A 210 -4.38 7.79 4.32
C VAL A 210 -3.34 6.75 4.74
N LEU A 211 -3.21 6.53 6.05
CA LEU A 211 -2.28 5.58 6.64
C LEU A 211 -3.07 4.53 7.43
N HIS A 212 -2.86 3.24 7.12
CA HIS A 212 -3.24 2.14 8.00
C HIS A 212 -1.99 1.62 8.72
N ILE A 213 -2.00 1.72 10.06
CA ILE A 213 -0.84 1.45 10.91
C ILE A 213 -1.17 0.37 11.95
N GLU A 214 -0.56 -0.80 11.79
CA GLU A 214 -0.58 -1.89 12.77
C GLU A 214 0.54 -1.75 13.80
N GLY A 215 1.74 -1.39 13.36
CA GLY A 215 2.92 -1.23 14.20
C GLY A 215 4.10 -0.66 13.43
N MET A 216 5.07 -0.11 14.16
CA MET A 216 6.26 0.49 13.55
C MET A 216 7.50 0.17 14.38
N PRO A 217 8.46 -0.61 13.86
CA PRO A 217 9.71 -0.89 14.55
C PRO A 217 10.54 0.38 14.83
N ASP A 218 10.66 1.30 13.86
CA ASP A 218 11.29 2.62 14.03
C ASP A 218 10.24 3.73 13.89
N ALA A 219 9.61 4.08 15.00
CA ALA A 219 8.62 5.15 15.03
C ALA A 219 9.23 6.54 14.81
N LYS A 220 10.53 6.76 15.07
CA LYS A 220 11.13 8.09 15.02
C LYS A 220 11.25 8.57 13.58
N GLU A 221 11.76 7.71 12.70
CA GLU A 221 11.90 8.03 11.28
C GLU A 221 10.52 8.21 10.63
N PHE A 222 9.58 7.31 10.95
CA PHE A 222 8.19 7.44 10.54
C PHE A 222 7.57 8.79 10.93
N LEU A 223 7.64 9.18 12.21
CA LEU A 223 7.04 10.44 12.68
C LEU A 223 7.68 11.67 12.02
N SER A 224 8.98 11.62 11.75
CA SER A 224 9.68 12.67 11.01
C SER A 224 9.16 12.79 9.58
N ALA A 225 9.01 11.67 8.87
CA ALA A 225 8.46 11.65 7.51
C ALA A 225 6.98 12.08 7.47
N ALA A 226 6.16 11.53 8.37
CA ALA A 226 4.75 11.86 8.48
C ALA A 226 4.54 13.36 8.75
N ARG A 227 5.38 13.97 9.59
CA ARG A 227 5.35 15.42 9.85
C ARG A 227 5.62 16.25 8.59
N ARG A 228 6.63 15.89 7.79
CA ARG A 228 6.92 16.61 6.55
C ARG A 228 5.76 16.54 5.56
N VAL A 229 5.16 15.35 5.43
CA VAL A 229 4.02 15.12 4.55
C VAL A 229 2.78 15.88 5.05
N ALA A 230 2.48 15.80 6.35
CA ALA A 230 1.33 16.47 6.97
C ALA A 230 1.36 18.01 6.84
N LEU A 231 2.56 18.61 6.77
CA LEU A 231 2.73 20.05 6.51
C LEU A 231 2.29 20.47 5.10
N ARG A 232 2.23 19.52 4.15
CA ARG A 232 1.87 19.78 2.75
C ARG A 232 0.51 19.22 2.38
N LYS A 233 0.15 18.08 2.96
CA LYS A 233 -1.00 17.25 2.57
C LYS A 233 -1.74 16.79 3.83
N PRO A 234 -3.05 17.03 3.95
CA PRO A 234 -3.85 16.44 5.02
C PRO A 234 -3.59 14.94 5.10
N THR A 235 -3.21 14.47 6.29
CA THR A 235 -2.78 13.08 6.51
C THR A 235 -3.65 12.47 7.60
N LEU A 236 -4.40 11.45 7.21
CA LEU A 236 -5.32 10.70 8.04
C LEU A 236 -4.68 9.36 8.43
N ALA A 237 -4.87 8.90 9.65
CA ALA A 237 -4.37 7.59 10.09
C ALA A 237 -5.42 6.79 10.85
N ILE A 238 -5.59 5.54 10.44
CA ILE A 238 -6.28 4.51 11.22
C ILE A 238 -5.21 3.63 11.88
N LYS A 239 -5.16 3.65 13.21
CA LYS A 239 -4.24 2.85 14.02
C LYS A 239 -5.00 1.68 14.62
N THR A 240 -4.71 0.47 14.17
CA THR A 240 -5.28 -0.78 14.70
C THR A 240 -4.51 -1.27 15.94
N GLY A 241 -5.01 -2.27 16.67
CA GLY A 241 -4.33 -2.77 17.88
C GLY A 241 -4.38 -1.84 19.10
N ARG A 242 -5.46 -1.05 19.23
CA ARG A 242 -5.62 0.00 20.27
C ARG A 242 -5.85 -0.53 21.67
N SER A 243 -6.62 -1.61 21.80
CA SER A 243 -6.84 -2.28 23.09
C SER A 243 -5.76 -3.34 23.31
N ALA A 244 -5.46 -3.66 24.58
CA ALA A 244 -4.51 -4.72 24.92
C ALA A 244 -4.84 -6.06 24.21
N GLN A 245 -6.13 -6.38 24.08
CA GLN A 245 -6.57 -7.59 23.38
C GLN A 245 -6.31 -7.52 21.87
N SER A 246 -6.61 -6.38 21.23
CA SER A 246 -6.34 -6.20 19.79
C SER A 246 -4.85 -6.08 19.49
N ALA A 247 -4.06 -5.53 20.42
CA ALA A 247 -2.60 -5.46 20.32
C ALA A 247 -1.98 -6.85 20.27
N LEU A 248 -2.46 -7.77 21.11
CA LEU A 248 -2.05 -9.18 21.06
C LEU A 248 -2.43 -9.84 19.74
N ALA A 249 -3.64 -9.57 19.22
CA ALA A 249 -4.07 -10.10 17.93
C ALA A 249 -3.20 -9.59 16.77
N VAL A 250 -2.83 -8.31 16.77
CA VAL A 250 -1.88 -7.76 15.78
C VAL A 250 -0.51 -8.41 15.93
N GLN A 251 0.00 -8.56 17.16
CA GLN A 251 1.29 -9.22 17.40
C GLN A 251 1.28 -10.67 16.89
N SER A 252 0.18 -11.42 17.06
CA SER A 252 0.06 -12.78 16.52
C SER A 252 -0.15 -12.82 15.01
N HIS A 253 -0.68 -11.76 14.39
CA HIS A 253 -0.98 -11.70 12.96
C HIS A 253 0.23 -11.27 12.12
N THR A 254 0.99 -10.25 12.57
CA THR A 254 2.12 -9.68 11.81
C THR A 254 3.44 -9.68 12.56
N GLY A 255 3.48 -10.17 13.81
CA GLY A 255 4.69 -10.13 14.64
C GLY A 255 5.08 -8.73 15.12
N ALA A 256 4.37 -7.68 14.68
CA ALA A 256 4.73 -6.30 14.96
C ALA A 256 4.40 -5.89 16.41
N MET A 257 5.32 -5.17 17.06
CA MET A 257 5.03 -4.53 18.35
C MET A 257 4.14 -3.31 18.14
N THR A 258 2.99 -3.30 18.80
CA THR A 258 1.98 -2.25 18.63
C THR A 258 2.19 -1.01 19.51
N GLY A 259 3.07 -1.07 20.52
CA GLY A 259 3.32 0.04 21.45
C GLY A 259 2.08 0.44 22.29
N SER A 260 2.21 1.48 23.11
CA SER A 260 1.07 2.03 23.87
C SER A 260 0.18 2.91 22.99
N ASP A 261 -1.14 2.69 23.03
CA ASP A 261 -2.11 3.45 22.24
C ASP A 261 -2.06 4.97 22.53
N LEU A 262 -1.85 5.33 23.80
CA LEU A 262 -1.72 6.73 24.21
C LEU A 262 -0.47 7.39 23.61
N LEU A 263 0.64 6.66 23.52
CA LEU A 263 1.85 7.18 22.90
C LEU A 263 1.65 7.42 21.41
N TRP A 264 0.93 6.53 20.73
CA TRP A 264 0.53 6.72 19.33
C TRP A 264 -0.36 7.94 19.14
N ASP A 265 -1.35 8.16 20.00
CA ASP A 265 -2.23 9.35 19.90
C ASP A 265 -1.43 10.65 19.99
N VAL A 266 -0.57 10.76 21.00
CA VAL A 266 0.26 11.95 21.22
C VAL A 266 1.25 12.15 20.07
N ALA A 267 1.91 11.07 19.63
CA ALA A 267 2.93 11.14 18.59
C ALA A 267 2.35 11.51 17.22
N LEU A 268 1.23 10.90 16.82
CA LEU A 268 0.55 11.23 15.56
C LEU A 268 0.07 12.68 15.56
N ARG A 269 -0.53 13.13 16.67
CA ARG A 269 -0.97 14.52 16.83
C ARG A 269 0.18 15.51 16.73
N ASP A 270 1.31 15.24 17.39
CA ASP A 270 2.52 16.06 17.31
C ASP A 270 3.14 16.08 15.90
N ALA A 271 2.99 14.99 15.13
CA ALA A 271 3.35 14.93 13.72
C ALA A 271 2.33 15.63 12.79
N GLY A 272 1.23 16.16 13.30
CA GLY A 272 0.16 16.76 12.48
C GLY A 272 -0.68 15.74 11.72
N VAL A 273 -0.60 14.46 12.09
CA VAL A 273 -1.43 13.39 11.53
C VAL A 273 -2.76 13.32 12.29
N ILE A 274 -3.86 13.38 11.54
CA ILE A 274 -5.21 13.30 12.10
C ILE A 274 -5.57 11.83 12.24
N ARG A 275 -5.68 11.38 13.49
CA ARG A 275 -6.12 10.03 13.79
C ARG A 275 -7.65 9.93 13.69
N VAL A 276 -8.13 8.88 13.05
CA VAL A 276 -9.55 8.53 12.96
C VAL A 276 -9.80 7.16 13.61
N ASP A 277 -11.03 6.95 14.07
CA ASP A 277 -11.40 5.79 14.87
C ASP A 277 -11.85 4.60 14.02
N ASP A 278 -12.47 4.85 12.87
CA ASP A 278 -13.00 3.82 11.98
C ASP A 278 -12.97 4.23 10.49
N ILE A 279 -13.45 3.31 9.64
CA ILE A 279 -13.45 3.47 8.18
C ILE A 279 -14.47 4.52 7.71
N GLU A 280 -15.57 4.71 8.45
CA GLU A 280 -16.61 5.69 8.11
C GLU A 280 -16.08 7.11 8.36
N GLU A 281 -15.47 7.34 9.53
CA GLU A 281 -14.81 8.61 9.86
C GLU A 281 -13.65 8.90 8.90
N LEU A 282 -12.85 7.89 8.57
CA LEU A 282 -11.78 8.00 7.56
C LEU A 282 -12.35 8.46 6.20
N SER A 283 -13.46 7.85 5.78
CA SER A 283 -14.14 8.15 4.52
C SER A 283 -14.62 9.60 4.48
N ASP A 284 -15.30 10.03 5.53
CA ASP A 284 -15.87 11.37 5.62
C ASP A 284 -14.79 12.44 5.72
N ALA A 285 -13.74 12.20 6.52
CA ALA A 285 -12.61 13.11 6.63
C ALA A 285 -11.87 13.24 5.30
N ALA A 286 -11.60 12.13 4.59
CA ALA A 286 -10.94 12.15 3.30
C ALA A 286 -11.74 12.97 2.27
N ARG A 287 -13.06 12.74 2.18
CA ARG A 287 -13.95 13.51 1.30
C ARG A 287 -13.97 15.00 1.66
N ALA A 288 -14.02 15.33 2.94
CA ALA A 288 -13.99 16.71 3.40
C ALA A 288 -12.71 17.42 2.93
N PHE A 289 -11.53 16.82 3.14
CA PHE A 289 -10.26 17.39 2.69
C PHE A 289 -10.11 17.49 1.16
N LEU A 290 -10.75 16.60 0.41
CA LEU A 290 -10.72 16.66 -1.06
C LEU A 290 -11.62 17.75 -1.63
N THR A 291 -12.72 18.09 -0.96
CA THR A 291 -13.80 18.90 -1.53
C THR A 291 -13.95 20.28 -0.90
N LEU A 292 -13.58 20.44 0.37
CA LEU A 292 -13.78 21.66 1.12
C LEU A 292 -12.47 22.46 1.24
N PRO A 293 -12.53 23.80 1.21
CA PRO A 293 -11.38 24.63 1.57
C PRO A 293 -11.09 24.54 3.07
N ALA A 294 -9.85 24.83 3.46
CA ALA A 294 -9.50 24.94 4.87
C ALA A 294 -10.37 26.03 5.57
N PRO A 295 -10.96 25.73 6.73
CA PRO A 295 -11.76 26.70 7.46
C PRO A 295 -10.89 27.86 7.95
N LYS A 296 -11.46 29.07 8.00
CA LYS A 296 -10.75 30.29 8.48
C LYS A 296 -10.76 30.45 10.00
N GLY A 297 -11.49 29.59 10.70
CA GLY A 297 -11.70 29.64 12.14
C GLY A 297 -12.66 28.54 12.58
N THR A 298 -13.11 28.60 13.84
CA THR A 298 -13.96 27.59 14.47
C THR A 298 -15.47 27.81 14.29
N GLY A 299 -15.88 29.00 13.82
CA GLY A 299 -17.29 29.36 13.67
C GLY A 299 -18.00 28.61 12.53
N ILE A 300 -19.08 27.89 12.85
CA ILE A 300 -19.88 27.10 11.91
C ILE A 300 -21.31 27.64 11.85
N GLY A 301 -21.80 27.90 10.63
CA GLY A 301 -23.21 28.20 10.38
C GLY A 301 -24.01 26.92 10.07
N LEU A 302 -25.03 26.61 10.88
CA LEU A 302 -25.90 25.45 10.65
C LEU A 302 -27.22 25.87 9.99
N THR A 303 -27.56 25.21 8.88
CA THR A 303 -28.87 25.33 8.22
C THR A 303 -29.51 23.95 8.09
N THR A 304 -30.77 23.82 8.48
CA THR A 304 -31.46 22.51 8.55
C THR A 304 -32.96 22.67 8.40
N TYR A 305 -33.61 21.62 7.88
CA TYR A 305 -35.07 21.55 7.73
C TYR A 305 -35.80 21.38 9.08
N THR A 306 -35.14 20.80 10.09
CA THR A 306 -35.75 20.57 11.41
C THR A 306 -34.79 20.93 12.54
N GLY A 307 -35.34 21.45 13.65
CA GLY A 307 -34.56 21.76 14.84
C GLY A 307 -33.83 20.55 15.45
N GLY A 308 -34.40 19.34 15.32
CA GLY A 308 -33.77 18.12 15.85
C GLY A 308 -32.42 17.81 15.22
N PHE A 309 -32.30 17.93 13.89
CA PHE A 309 -31.01 17.79 13.21
C PHE A 309 -30.04 18.92 13.54
N GLY A 310 -30.56 20.12 13.81
CA GLY A 310 -29.75 21.24 14.27
C GLY A 310 -29.08 20.96 15.62
N ILE A 311 -29.83 20.35 16.56
CA ILE A 311 -29.31 19.95 17.86
C ILE A 311 -28.22 18.87 17.71
N ILE A 312 -28.47 17.83 16.91
CA ILE A 312 -27.48 16.76 16.65
C ILE A 312 -26.18 17.33 16.06
N ALA A 313 -26.29 18.25 15.10
CA ALA A 313 -25.14 18.91 14.48
C ALA A 313 -24.41 19.84 15.46
N ALA A 314 -25.13 20.60 16.30
CA ALA A 314 -24.54 21.45 17.33
C ALA A 314 -23.80 20.62 18.41
N ASP A 315 -24.37 19.49 18.84
CA ASP A 315 -23.71 18.57 19.76
C ASP A 315 -22.42 18.01 19.15
N ALA A 316 -22.41 17.70 17.85
CA ALA A 316 -21.20 17.28 17.15
C ALA A 316 -20.15 18.41 17.10
N CYS A 317 -20.56 19.64 16.77
CA CYS A 317 -19.68 20.81 16.76
C CYS A 317 -19.02 21.02 18.14
N GLY A 318 -19.81 20.94 19.22
CA GLY A 318 -19.30 21.04 20.59
C GLY A 318 -18.27 19.97 20.95
N ARG A 319 -18.43 18.72 20.49
CA ARG A 319 -17.45 17.64 20.74
C ARG A 319 -16.07 17.93 20.12
N TYR A 320 -16.03 18.62 18.98
CA TYR A 320 -14.80 18.94 18.26
C TYR A 320 -14.32 20.39 18.48
N GLY A 321 -14.93 21.12 19.42
CA GLY A 321 -14.53 22.50 19.77
C GLY A 321 -14.85 23.53 18.69
N LEU A 322 -15.87 23.29 17.87
CA LEU A 322 -16.41 24.25 16.90
C LEU A 322 -17.48 25.12 17.57
N GLU A 323 -17.56 26.39 17.15
CA GLU A 323 -18.44 27.42 17.72
C GLU A 323 -19.64 27.74 16.82
#